data_AF-A0A9N7NFS9-F1
#
_entry.id   AF-A0A9N7NFS9-F1
#
_cell.length_a   1.000
_cell.length_b   1.000
_cell.length_c   1.000
_cell.angle_alpha   90.00
_cell.angle_beta   90.00
_cell.angle_gamma   90.00
#
_symmetry.space_group_name_H-M   'P 1'
#
loop_
_entity.id
_entity.type
_entity.pdbx_description
1 polymer ?
#
loop_
_entity_poly.entity_id
_entity_poly.type
_entity_poly.pdbx_seq_one_letter_code
_entity_poly.pdbx_strand_id
1 'polypeptide(L)'
;MNEMNPIPTKDGKSPGAEKMIKTWEEQADLARSYLKRAHRRMKKWADTKRRPREFSQGSMTYEGPFPVIKKIGNVVYRVELPPTLKIHPVFHVSMLKPYKGDVEDPSRGLSQRAPPLTTKSFDKEVDEGRCN
;
A
#
# COMPACT_ATOMS: atom_id res chain seq x y z
N MET A 1 68.17 -15.63 -0.90
CA MET A 1 67.80 -14.24 -0.58
C MET A 1 67.22 -13.66 -1.84
N ASN A 2 65.89 -13.65 -1.97
CA ASN A 2 65.22 -13.11 -3.16
C ASN A 2 64.79 -11.69 -2.84
N GLU A 3 65.48 -10.71 -3.41
CA GLU A 3 65.09 -9.30 -3.39
C GLU A 3 63.75 -9.16 -4.13
N MET A 4 62.69 -8.93 -3.37
CA MET A 4 61.42 -8.43 -3.92
C MET A 4 61.65 -7.01 -4.42
N ASN A 5 61.73 -6.85 -5.73
CA ASN A 5 61.60 -5.53 -6.35
C ASN A 5 60.26 -4.90 -5.93
N PRO A 6 60.23 -3.65 -5.45
CA PRO A 6 58.98 -3.00 -5.05
C PRO A 6 58.06 -2.82 -6.26
N ILE A 7 56.82 -3.26 -6.13
CA ILE A 7 55.75 -3.06 -7.11
C ILE A 7 55.51 -1.55 -7.25
N PRO A 8 55.47 -0.98 -8.47
CA PRO A 8 55.22 0.45 -8.64
C PRO A 8 53.79 0.80 -8.19
N THR A 9 53.66 1.55 -7.11
CA THR A 9 52.38 2.16 -6.70
C THR A 9 52.01 3.22 -7.73
N LYS A 10 50.81 3.12 -8.29
CA LYS A 10 50.32 4.05 -9.32
C LYS A 10 49.92 5.39 -8.70
N ASP A 11 50.88 6.16 -8.25
CA ASP A 11 50.68 7.54 -7.83
C ASP A 11 50.70 8.47 -9.05
N GLY A 12 49.71 8.27 -9.92
CA GLY A 12 49.47 9.06 -11.12
C GLY A 12 48.10 9.73 -11.05
N LYS A 13 47.90 10.64 -10.09
CA LYS A 13 46.70 11.48 -10.07
C LYS A 13 46.87 12.55 -11.15
N SER A 14 46.21 12.35 -12.30
CA SER A 14 46.29 13.32 -13.39
C SER A 14 45.45 14.56 -13.02
N PRO A 15 45.98 15.79 -13.16
CA PRO A 15 45.24 17.01 -12.86
C PRO A 15 43.94 17.13 -13.68
N GLY A 16 43.90 16.50 -14.86
CA GLY A 16 42.69 16.42 -15.69
C GLY A 16 41.60 15.55 -15.06
N ALA A 17 41.94 14.38 -14.49
CA ALA A 17 40.96 13.50 -13.86
C ALA A 17 40.40 14.10 -12.57
N GLU A 18 41.22 14.78 -11.78
CA GLU A 18 40.77 15.45 -10.56
C GLU A 18 39.77 16.57 -10.84
N LYS A 19 40.04 17.38 -11.88
CA LYS A 19 39.10 18.42 -12.34
C LYS A 19 37.78 17.80 -12.75
N MET A 20 37.81 16.69 -13.49
CA MET A 20 36.59 15.98 -13.88
C MET A 20 35.82 15.49 -12.65
N ILE A 21 36.46 14.80 -11.69
CA ILE A 21 35.79 14.28 -10.49
C ILE A 21 35.09 15.42 -9.72
N LYS A 22 35.78 16.54 -9.51
CA LYS A 22 35.19 17.71 -8.84
C LYS A 22 33.97 18.25 -9.61
N THR A 23 34.06 18.38 -10.93
CA THR A 23 32.91 18.83 -11.73
C THR A 23 31.72 17.86 -11.67
N TRP A 24 31.98 16.55 -11.63
CA TRP A 24 30.93 15.53 -11.49
C TRP A 24 30.27 15.57 -10.09
N GLU A 25 31.06 15.75 -9.04
CA GLU A 25 30.57 15.93 -7.67
C GLU A 25 29.71 17.19 -7.56
N GLU A 26 30.19 18.32 -8.09
CA GLU A 26 29.45 19.58 -8.14
C GLU A 26 28.12 19.44 -8.91
N GLN A 27 28.12 18.76 -10.06
CA GLN A 27 26.90 18.50 -10.83
C GLN A 27 25.94 17.57 -10.10
N ALA A 28 26.44 16.53 -9.42
CA ALA A 28 25.63 15.61 -8.64
C ALA A 28 24.97 16.32 -7.45
N ASP A 29 25.72 17.17 -6.75
CA ASP A 29 25.21 17.97 -5.63
C ASP A 29 24.16 18.98 -6.09
N LEU A 30 24.40 19.63 -7.23
CA LEU A 30 23.42 20.51 -7.85
C LEU A 30 22.12 19.76 -8.17
N ALA A 31 22.21 18.59 -8.81
CA ALA A 31 21.05 17.75 -9.13
C ALA A 31 20.30 17.30 -7.86
N ARG A 32 21.02 16.86 -6.82
CA ARG A 32 20.44 16.50 -5.52
C ARG A 32 19.73 17.68 -4.86
N SER A 33 20.30 18.89 -4.96
CA SER A 33 19.70 20.10 -4.42
C SER A 33 18.36 20.43 -5.10
N TYR A 34 18.29 20.28 -6.43
CA TYR A 34 17.07 20.47 -7.21
C TYR A 34 15.99 19.44 -6.84
N LEU A 35 16.35 18.15 -6.76
CA LEU A 35 15.44 17.09 -6.33
C LEU A 35 14.91 17.36 -4.91
N LYS A 36 15.77 17.80 -3.98
CA LYS A 36 15.36 18.15 -2.61
C LYS A 36 14.41 19.34 -2.57
N ARG A 37 14.59 20.34 -3.45
CA ARG A 37 13.67 21.48 -3.59
C ARG A 37 12.32 21.04 -4.17
N ALA A 38 12.33 20.20 -5.20
CA ALA A 38 11.11 19.63 -5.78
C ALA A 38 10.34 18.79 -4.75
N HIS A 39 11.02 17.87 -4.06
CA HIS A 39 10.43 17.06 -2.99
C HIS A 39 9.76 17.91 -1.91
N ARG A 40 10.44 18.97 -1.43
CA ARG A 40 9.86 19.88 -0.43
C ARG A 40 8.60 20.60 -0.92
N ARG A 41 8.59 21.06 -2.19
CA ARG A 41 7.40 21.67 -2.79
C ARG A 41 6.24 20.67 -2.85
N MET A 42 6.50 19.48 -3.35
CA MET A 42 5.50 18.41 -3.46
C MET A 42 4.96 18.00 -2.09
N LYS A 43 5.85 17.82 -1.10
CA LYS A 43 5.50 17.52 0.29
C LYS A 43 4.60 18.59 0.89
N LYS A 44 4.95 19.87 0.72
CA LYS A 44 4.10 20.99 1.18
C LYS A 44 2.69 20.91 0.59
N TRP A 45 2.57 20.70 -0.72
CA TRP A 45 1.27 20.57 -1.39
C TRP A 45 0.46 19.37 -0.88
N ALA A 46 1.11 18.21 -0.74
CA ALA A 46 0.49 17.00 -0.22
C ALA A 46 0.00 17.16 1.23
N ASP A 47 0.82 17.79 2.08
CA ASP A 47 0.53 17.97 3.51
C ASP A 47 -0.51 19.08 3.75
N THR A 48 -0.62 20.09 2.87
CA THR A 48 -1.56 21.23 3.01
C THR A 48 -3.03 20.80 3.09
N LYS A 49 -3.40 19.67 2.47
CA LYS A 49 -4.77 19.12 2.50
C LYS A 49 -4.89 17.83 3.32
N ARG A 50 -3.80 17.39 3.95
CA ARG A 50 -3.78 16.16 4.74
C ARG A 50 -4.48 16.41 6.07
N ARG A 51 -5.57 15.68 6.33
CA ARG A 51 -6.16 15.64 7.67
C ARG A 51 -5.24 14.80 8.57
N PRO A 52 -4.84 15.26 9.77
CA PRO A 52 -4.17 14.39 10.72
C PRO A 52 -5.11 13.23 11.03
N ARG A 53 -4.70 12.03 10.66
CA ARG A 53 -5.39 10.80 11.01
C ARG A 53 -4.56 10.15 12.10
N GLU A 54 -5.06 10.23 13.32
CA GLU A 54 -4.57 9.41 14.43
C GLU A 54 -4.91 7.96 14.07
N PHE A 55 -3.92 7.26 13.52
CA PHE A 55 -4.01 5.81 13.42
C PHE A 55 -3.72 5.29 14.83
N SER A 56 -4.76 4.96 15.59
CA SER A 56 -4.56 4.10 16.75
C SER A 56 -3.98 2.79 16.21
N GLN A 57 -2.74 2.52 16.57
CA GLN A 57 -2.05 1.29 16.18
C GLN A 57 -2.91 0.12 16.69
N GLY A 58 -3.57 -0.58 15.76
CA GLY A 58 -4.58 -1.59 16.08
C GLY A 58 -6.04 -1.26 15.70
N SER A 59 -6.33 -0.21 14.90
CA SER A 59 -7.67 0.02 14.36
C SER A 59 -8.04 -1.03 13.29
N MET A 60 -8.20 -2.30 13.68
CA MET A 60 -8.98 -3.27 12.90
C MET A 60 -10.41 -2.76 12.87
N THR A 61 -10.76 -2.04 11.82
CA THR A 61 -12.14 -1.64 11.54
C THR A 61 -12.90 -2.89 11.15
N TYR A 62 -13.87 -3.28 11.97
CA TYR A 62 -14.81 -4.35 11.62
C TYR A 62 -15.73 -3.82 10.51
N GLU A 63 -15.90 -4.62 9.47
CA GLU A 63 -16.86 -4.31 8.40
C GLU A 63 -18.25 -4.69 8.90
N GLY A 64 -19.15 -3.71 8.96
CA GLY A 64 -20.61 -3.81 9.09
C GLY A 64 -21.22 -4.73 10.18
N PRO A 65 -22.46 -4.46 10.62
CA PRO A 65 -23.26 -5.47 11.27
C PRO A 65 -23.74 -6.48 10.22
N PHE A 66 -23.32 -7.74 10.33
CA PHE A 66 -23.84 -8.83 9.51
C PHE A 66 -24.63 -9.82 10.38
N PRO A 67 -25.85 -10.20 9.98
CA PRO A 67 -26.64 -11.14 10.74
C PRO A 67 -26.07 -12.56 10.64
N VAL A 68 -26.14 -13.29 11.76
CA VAL A 68 -25.69 -14.69 11.83
C VAL A 68 -26.83 -15.59 11.39
N ILE A 69 -26.61 -16.39 10.33
CA ILE A 69 -27.60 -17.32 9.78
C ILE A 69 -27.68 -18.58 10.64
N LYS A 70 -26.52 -19.19 10.94
CA LYS A 70 -26.47 -20.49 11.62
C LYS A 70 -25.15 -20.68 12.38
N LYS A 71 -25.23 -21.27 13.57
CA LYS A 71 -24.05 -21.82 14.27
C LYS A 71 -23.78 -23.23 13.74
N ILE A 72 -22.66 -23.44 13.07
CA ILE A 72 -22.31 -24.72 12.41
C ILE A 72 -21.57 -25.66 13.37
N GLY A 73 -20.85 -25.11 14.34
CA GLY A 73 -20.15 -25.87 15.38
C GLY A 73 -19.96 -25.02 16.63
N ASN A 74 -19.22 -25.52 17.62
CA ASN A 74 -19.06 -24.78 18.88
C ASN A 74 -18.41 -23.40 18.67
N VAL A 75 -17.49 -23.30 17.71
CA VAL A 75 -16.62 -22.14 17.49
C VAL A 75 -16.80 -21.49 16.11
N VAL A 76 -17.73 -22.00 15.30
CA VAL A 76 -17.87 -21.61 13.87
C VAL A 76 -19.29 -21.16 13.58
N TYR A 77 -19.40 -19.98 12.96
CA TYR A 77 -20.66 -19.32 12.63
C TYR A 77 -20.74 -19.03 11.12
N ARG A 78 -21.93 -19.20 10.56
CA ARG A 78 -22.27 -18.78 9.21
C ARG A 78 -22.97 -17.42 9.28
N VAL A 79 -22.48 -16.47 8.51
CA VAL A 79 -22.93 -15.08 8.47
C VAL A 79 -23.53 -14.77 7.10
N GLU A 80 -24.55 -13.92 7.06
CA GLU A 80 -25.09 -13.41 5.80
C GLU A 80 -24.18 -12.30 5.26
N LEU A 81 -23.42 -12.64 4.22
CA LEU A 81 -22.58 -11.68 3.53
C LEU A 81 -23.33 -11.10 2.32
N PRO A 82 -23.15 -9.81 2.02
CA PRO A 82 -23.68 -9.22 0.81
C PRO A 82 -23.07 -9.90 -0.43
N PRO A 83 -23.84 -10.01 -1.53
CA PRO A 83 -23.39 -10.68 -2.76
C PRO A 83 -22.18 -10.02 -3.43
N THR A 84 -21.82 -8.80 -2.99
CA THR A 84 -20.61 -8.09 -3.40
C THR A 84 -19.33 -8.75 -2.85
N LEU A 85 -19.41 -9.44 -1.71
CA LEU A 85 -18.27 -10.11 -1.07
C LEU A 85 -18.26 -11.59 -1.44
N LYS A 86 -17.41 -11.96 -2.40
CA LYS A 86 -17.17 -13.36 -2.84
C LYS A 86 -16.26 -14.12 -1.87
N ILE A 87 -16.54 -14.06 -0.57
CA ILE A 87 -15.78 -14.74 0.49
C ILE A 87 -16.69 -15.82 1.09
N HIS A 88 -16.10 -16.90 1.60
CA HIS A 88 -16.88 -17.94 2.28
C HIS A 88 -17.59 -17.36 3.52
N PRO A 89 -18.91 -17.59 3.68
CA PRO A 89 -19.70 -16.99 4.75
C PRO A 89 -19.47 -17.65 6.13
N VAL A 90 -18.43 -18.48 6.29
CA VAL A 90 -18.19 -19.30 7.48
C VAL A 90 -16.95 -18.76 8.20
N PHE A 91 -17.15 -18.27 9.41
CA PHE A 91 -16.12 -17.61 10.21
C PHE A 91 -15.95 -18.25 11.58
N HIS A 92 -14.71 -18.22 12.08
CA HIS A 92 -14.37 -18.60 13.44
C HIS A 92 -14.75 -17.49 14.43
N VAL A 93 -15.11 -17.83 15.67
CA VAL A 93 -15.56 -16.86 16.70
C VAL A 93 -14.55 -15.74 16.95
N SER A 94 -13.25 -16.00 16.80
CA SER A 94 -12.19 -15.00 17.01
C SER A 94 -12.20 -13.87 15.98
N MET A 95 -12.84 -14.08 14.84
CA MET A 95 -12.97 -13.08 13.77
C MET A 95 -14.28 -12.29 13.87
N LEU A 96 -15.17 -12.66 14.79
CA LEU A 96 -16.47 -12.03 14.97
C LEU A 96 -16.46 -11.21 16.26
N LYS A 97 -17.07 -10.04 16.20
CA LYS A 97 -17.30 -9.19 17.37
C LYS A 97 -18.80 -9.00 17.54
N PRO A 98 -19.37 -9.22 18.74
CA PRO A 98 -20.79 -8.96 18.96
C PRO A 98 -21.07 -7.48 18.72
N TYR A 99 -22.07 -7.22 17.88
CA TYR A 99 -22.52 -5.87 17.60
C TYR A 99 -23.22 -5.31 18.84
N LYS A 100 -22.73 -4.18 19.35
CA LYS A 100 -23.38 -3.38 20.38
C LYS A 100 -23.90 -2.13 19.69
N GLY A 101 -25.21 -2.07 19.46
CA GLY A 101 -25.84 -0.86 18.93
C GLY A 101 -25.81 0.23 20.01
N ASP A 102 -25.36 1.43 19.65
CA ASP A 102 -25.53 2.60 20.51
C ASP A 102 -26.98 3.08 20.36
N VAL A 103 -27.70 3.18 21.48
CA VAL A 103 -29.12 3.57 21.51
C VAL A 103 -29.32 5.02 21.03
N GLU A 104 -28.31 5.87 21.25
CA GLU A 104 -28.31 7.29 20.91
C GLU A 104 -28.02 7.58 19.43
N ASP A 105 -27.30 6.69 18.74
CA ASP A 105 -26.94 6.87 17.33
C ASP A 105 -26.94 5.52 16.57
N PRO A 106 -28.11 5.15 15.99
CA PRO A 106 -28.25 3.93 15.19
C PRO A 106 -27.36 3.91 13.93
N SER A 107 -26.87 5.07 13.49
CA SER A 107 -26.08 5.20 12.25
C SER A 107 -24.59 4.88 12.45
N ARG A 108 -24.13 4.79 13.70
CA ARG A 108 -22.72 4.50 14.05
C ARG A 108 -22.21 3.15 13.52
N GLY A 109 -23.09 2.16 13.36
CA GLY A 109 -22.76 0.84 12.82
C GLY A 109 -22.58 0.81 11.30
N LEU A 110 -23.02 1.84 10.58
CA LEU A 110 -22.97 1.89 9.12
C LEU A 110 -21.64 2.51 8.68
N SER A 111 -20.75 1.69 8.12
CA SER A 111 -19.51 2.19 7.54
C SER A 111 -19.79 3.06 6.31
N GLN A 112 -19.42 4.34 6.34
CA GLN A 112 -19.43 5.26 5.19
C GLN A 112 -18.30 4.97 4.18
N ARG A 113 -17.76 3.74 4.17
CA ARG A 113 -16.63 3.38 3.32
C ARG A 113 -17.11 3.28 1.88
N ALA A 114 -16.32 3.81 0.94
CA ALA A 114 -16.62 3.63 -0.47
C ALA A 114 -16.73 2.12 -0.76
N PRO A 115 -17.80 1.66 -1.44
CA PRO A 115 -17.94 0.26 -1.78
C PRO A 115 -16.74 -0.19 -2.61
N PRO A 116 -16.22 -1.42 -2.40
CA PRO A 116 -15.11 -1.93 -3.19
C PRO A 116 -15.46 -1.89 -4.67
N LEU A 117 -14.54 -1.39 -5.51
CA LEU A 117 -14.73 -1.40 -6.96
C LEU A 117 -14.87 -2.86 -7.44
N THR A 118 -16.07 -3.23 -7.86
CA THR A 118 -16.34 -4.54 -8.44
C THR A 118 -16.02 -4.49 -9.93
N THR A 119 -15.05 -5.28 -10.39
CA THR A 119 -15.01 -5.67 -11.81
C THR A 119 -16.21 -6.59 -12.03
N LYS A 120 -17.31 -6.05 -12.57
CA LYS A 120 -18.33 -6.92 -13.16
C LYS A 120 -17.61 -7.75 -14.22
N SER A 121 -17.69 -9.07 -14.11
CA SER A 121 -17.19 -9.98 -15.12
C SER A 121 -17.79 -9.56 -16.46
N PHE A 122 -16.94 -9.25 -17.43
CA PHE A 122 -17.37 -9.12 -18.81
C PHE A 122 -17.57 -10.54 -19.31
N ASP A 123 -18.81 -11.01 -19.32
CA ASP A 123 -19.18 -12.17 -20.11
C ASP A 123 -18.96 -11.77 -21.57
N LYS A 124 -17.81 -12.17 -22.13
CA LYS A 124 -17.58 -12.11 -23.58
C LYS A 124 -18.33 -13.30 -24.16
N GLU A 125 -19.53 -13.05 -24.68
CA GLU A 125 -20.08 -13.92 -25.71
C GLU A 125 -19.13 -13.88 -26.90
N VAL A 126 -18.57 -15.04 -27.25
CA VAL A 126 -17.80 -15.24 -28.48
C VAL A 126 -18.84 -15.57 -29.55
N ASP A 127 -19.17 -14.59 -30.38
CA ASP A 127 -19.93 -14.84 -31.61
C ASP A 127 -19.03 -15.63 -32.58
N GLU A 128 -19.31 -16.92 -32.74
CA GLU A 128 -18.68 -17.76 -33.77
C GLU A 128 -19.22 -17.37 -35.15
N GLY A 129 -18.69 -16.26 -35.66
CA GLY A 129 -18.86 -15.85 -37.05
C GLY A 129 -18.25 -16.88 -37.98
N ARG A 130 -19.11 -17.74 -38.55
CA ARG A 130 -18.80 -18.64 -39.66
C ARG A 130 -18.38 -17.83 -40.88
N CYS A 131 -17.08 -17.77 -41.17
CA CYS A 131 -16.60 -17.33 -42.48
C CYS A 131 -16.90 -18.42 -43.51
N ASN A 132 -17.76 -18.10 -44.49
CA ASN A 132 -17.83 -18.79 -45.78
C ASN A 132 -17.40 -17.80 -46.86
#